data_AF-A0A0C3AFF3-F1
#
_entry.id   AF-A0A0C3AFF3-F1
#
_cell.length_a   1.000
_cell.length_b   1.000
_cell.length_c   1.000
_cell.angle_alpha   90.00
_cell.angle_beta   90.00
_cell.angle_gamma   90.00
#
_symmetry.space_group_name_H-M   'P 1'
#
loop_
_entity.id
_entity.type
_entity.pdbx_description
1 polymer ?
#
loop_
_entity_poly.entity_id
_entity_poly.type
_entity_poly.pdbx_seq_one_letter_code
_entity_poly.pdbx_strand_id
1 'polypeptide(L)'
;VNETLNLFGMTMSQLLLSTLSSRQHDNHPITVDLLSRSVEIFLAITKHPASGSDMLAKQVHEISCNLYLRELREITSEDHGWHFGAFHATTKQLEEFRLEDMAQDISMYAPKLWKLLDQLL
;
A
#
# COMPACT_ATOMS: atom_id res chain seq x y z
N VAL A 1 27.96 -14.11 6.50
CA VAL A 1 27.06 -12.95 6.25
C VAL A 1 27.30 -11.85 7.27
N ASN A 2 27.07 -12.06 8.57
CA ASN A 2 27.22 -11.00 9.56
C ASN A 2 28.66 -10.45 9.68
N GLU A 3 29.67 -11.33 9.70
CA GLU A 3 31.09 -10.93 9.68
C GLU A 3 31.49 -10.24 8.38
N THR A 4 30.94 -10.69 7.25
CA THR A 4 31.20 -10.15 5.91
C THR A 4 30.62 -8.74 5.76
N LEU A 5 29.42 -8.48 6.30
CA LEU A 5 28.79 -7.16 6.26
C LEU A 5 29.52 -6.15 7.15
N ASN A 6 30.01 -6.59 8.31
CA ASN A 6 30.84 -5.77 9.19
C ASN A 6 32.16 -5.34 8.52
N LEU A 7 32.76 -6.19 7.67
CA LEU A 7 33.95 -5.83 6.89
C LEU A 7 33.69 -4.70 5.88
N PHE A 8 32.47 -4.57 5.37
CA PHE A 8 32.06 -3.50 4.46
C PHE A 8 31.42 -2.31 5.18
N GLY A 9 31.40 -2.30 6.52
CA GLY A 9 30.78 -1.22 7.30
C GLY A 9 29.28 -1.05 7.06
N MET A 10 28.61 -2.09 6.58
CA MET A 10 27.19 -2.05 6.22
C MET A 10 26.37 -2.94 7.16
N THR A 11 25.20 -2.47 7.58
CA THR A 11 24.26 -3.30 8.35
C THR A 11 23.42 -4.17 7.42
N MET A 12 22.85 -5.25 7.96
CA MET A 12 21.87 -6.05 7.22
C MET A 12 20.67 -5.21 6.74
N SER A 13 20.21 -4.25 7.55
CA SER A 13 19.11 -3.36 7.17
C SER A 13 19.47 -2.45 5.99
N GLN A 14 20.69 -1.92 5.95
CA GLN A 14 21.17 -1.11 4.82
C GLN A 14 21.28 -1.93 3.54
N LEU A 15 21.76 -3.17 3.62
CA LEU A 15 21.82 -4.07 2.48
C LEU A 15 20.41 -4.39 1.95
N LEU A 16 19.47 -4.73 2.84
CA LEU A 16 18.09 -5.02 2.45
C LEU A 16 17.45 -3.81 1.76
N LEU A 17 17.58 -2.62 2.36
CA LEU A 17 17.01 -1.40 1.81
C LEU A 17 17.63 -1.03 0.46
N SER A 18 18.95 -1.12 0.30
CA SER A 18 19.61 -0.80 -0.98
C SER A 18 19.23 -1.80 -2.08
N THR A 19 19.14 -3.09 -1.73
CA THR A 19 18.77 -4.15 -2.67
C THR A 19 17.32 -3.99 -3.15
N LEU A 20 16.39 -3.69 -2.24
CA LEU A 20 14.96 -3.58 -2.55
C LEU A 20 14.56 -2.22 -3.16
N SER A 21 15.37 -1.18 -3.00
CA SER A 21 15.06 0.17 -3.51
C SER A 21 15.66 0.46 -4.89
N SER A 22 16.65 -0.32 -5.34
CA SER A 22 17.34 -0.09 -6.61
C SER A 22 16.82 -1.00 -7.72
N ARG A 23 16.34 -0.41 -8.81
CA ARG A 23 15.91 -1.14 -10.03
C ARG A 23 17.04 -1.94 -10.70
N GLN A 24 18.29 -1.66 -10.36
CA GLN A 24 19.44 -2.37 -10.91
C GLN A 24 19.53 -3.82 -10.43
N HIS A 25 18.75 -4.19 -9.40
CA HIS A 25 18.78 -5.51 -8.79
C HIS A 25 17.47 -6.29 -8.94
N ASP A 26 16.52 -5.83 -9.74
CA ASP A 26 15.17 -6.45 -9.85
C ASP A 26 15.24 -7.95 -10.19
N ASN A 27 16.21 -8.36 -11.03
CA ASN A 27 16.40 -9.76 -11.44
C ASN A 27 17.53 -10.47 -10.67
N HIS A 28 18.12 -9.82 -9.67
CA HIS A 28 19.18 -10.44 -8.89
C HIS A 28 18.59 -11.56 -8.01
N PRO A 29 19.22 -12.73 -7.90
CA PRO A 29 18.67 -13.87 -7.14
C PRO A 29 18.27 -13.52 -5.70
N ILE A 30 19.04 -12.64 -5.05
CA ILE A 30 18.74 -12.16 -3.68
C ILE A 30 17.45 -11.34 -3.65
N THR A 31 17.23 -10.46 -4.63
CA THR A 31 16.00 -9.66 -4.70
C THR A 31 14.79 -10.54 -4.94
N VAL A 32 14.90 -11.50 -5.85
CA VAL A 32 13.83 -12.47 -6.13
C VAL A 32 13.48 -13.30 -4.88
N ASP A 33 14.50 -13.82 -4.17
CA ASP A 33 14.30 -14.56 -2.92
C ASP A 33 13.62 -13.70 -1.86
N LEU A 34 14.13 -12.49 -1.60
CA LEU A 34 13.56 -11.56 -0.62
C LEU A 34 12.11 -11.19 -0.93
N LEU A 35 11.79 -10.92 -2.20
CA LEU A 35 10.42 -10.60 -2.61
C LEU A 35 9.50 -11.81 -2.46
N SER A 36 9.96 -13.00 -2.83
CA SER A 36 9.18 -14.24 -2.70
C SER A 36 8.86 -14.59 -1.24
N ARG A 37 9.75 -14.25 -0.31
CA ARG A 37 9.60 -14.48 1.14
C ARG A 37 9.10 -13.26 1.91
N SER A 38 8.74 -12.17 1.23
CA SER A 38 8.38 -10.90 1.86
C SER A 38 7.29 -11.05 2.93
N VAL A 39 6.24 -11.81 2.64
CA VAL A 39 5.14 -12.08 3.59
C VAL A 39 5.66 -12.77 4.86
N GLU A 40 6.50 -13.79 4.74
CA GLU A 40 7.09 -14.49 5.88
C GLU A 40 7.99 -13.56 6.70
N ILE A 41 8.80 -12.74 6.03
CA ILE A 41 9.69 -11.76 6.66
C ILE A 41 8.87 -10.72 7.43
N PHE A 42 7.81 -10.16 6.82
CA PHE A 42 6.90 -9.22 7.48
C PHE A 42 6.23 -9.88 8.70
N LEU A 43 5.74 -11.11 8.57
CA LEU A 43 5.12 -11.84 9.68
C LEU A 43 6.12 -12.13 10.82
N ALA A 44 7.39 -12.43 10.50
CA ALA A 44 8.42 -12.61 11.51
C ALA A 44 8.70 -11.30 12.26
N ILE A 45 8.74 -10.17 11.54
CA ILE A 45 8.92 -8.83 12.12
C ILE A 45 7.75 -8.46 13.05
N THR A 46 6.50 -8.75 12.65
CA THR A 46 5.32 -8.42 13.47
C THR A 46 5.16 -9.31 14.70
N LYS A 47 5.68 -10.54 14.67
CA LYS A 47 5.65 -11.47 15.81
C LYS A 47 6.82 -11.29 16.77
N HIS A 48 7.81 -10.47 16.44
CA HIS A 48 9.02 -10.33 17.26
C HIS A 48 8.71 -9.58 18.57
N PRO A 49 9.04 -10.13 19.76
CA PRO A 49 8.64 -9.54 21.05
C PRO A 49 9.16 -8.12 21.31
N ALA A 50 10.33 -7.78 20.76
CA ALA A 50 10.90 -6.43 20.89
C ALA A 50 10.39 -5.43 19.83
N SER A 51 9.63 -5.93 18.86
CA SER A 51 8.99 -5.10 17.86
C SER A 51 7.72 -4.57 18.50
N GLY A 52 7.82 -3.46 19.22
CA GLY A 52 6.68 -2.89 19.95
C GLY A 52 5.47 -2.85 19.04
N SER A 53 4.47 -3.69 19.32
CA SER A 53 3.35 -3.98 18.42
C SER A 53 2.68 -2.69 17.94
N ASP A 54 2.65 -1.70 18.81
CA ASP A 54 2.02 -0.40 18.59
C ASP A 54 2.79 0.45 17.56
N MET A 55 4.13 0.40 17.57
CA MET A 55 4.94 1.16 16.62
C MET A 55 4.79 0.59 15.20
N LEU A 56 4.88 -0.73 15.05
CA LEU A 56 4.69 -1.38 13.75
C LEU A 56 3.25 -1.20 13.25
N ALA A 57 2.25 -1.39 14.11
CA ALA A 57 0.86 -1.20 13.75
C ALA A 57 0.62 0.24 13.25
N LYS A 58 1.20 1.25 13.93
CA LYS A 58 1.14 2.64 13.50
C LYS A 58 1.77 2.85 12.12
N GLN A 59 2.95 2.28 11.87
CA GLN A 59 3.64 2.41 10.58
C GLN A 59 2.85 1.74 9.44
N VAL A 60 2.33 0.53 9.67
CA VAL A 60 1.48 -0.18 8.69
C VAL A 60 0.20 0.60 8.41
N HIS A 61 -0.41 1.16 9.45
CA HIS A 61 -1.59 2.00 9.32
C HIS A 61 -1.31 3.25 8.48
N GLU A 62 -0.22 3.96 8.74
CA GLU A 62 0.17 5.15 7.98
C GLU A 62 0.42 4.84 6.49
N ILE A 63 1.12 3.74 6.19
CA ILE A 63 1.34 3.28 4.81
C ILE A 63 0.02 2.96 4.11
N SER A 64 -0.87 2.25 4.81
CA SER A 64 -2.20 1.88 4.28
C SER A 64 -3.06 3.11 4.02
N CYS A 65 -3.09 4.06 4.96
CA CYS A 65 -3.80 5.32 4.81
C CYS A 65 -3.28 6.13 3.62
N ASN A 66 -1.96 6.26 3.46
CA ASN A 66 -1.37 6.96 2.31
C ASN A 66 -1.74 6.31 0.98
N LEU A 67 -1.80 4.99 0.95
CA LEU A 67 -2.20 4.23 -0.24
C LEU A 67 -3.67 4.48 -0.60
N TYR A 68 -4.58 4.34 0.36
CA TYR A 68 -6.01 4.59 0.12
C TYR A 68 -6.30 6.06 -0.17
N LEU A 69 -5.62 7.00 0.49
CA LEU A 69 -5.74 8.43 0.20
C LEU A 69 -5.32 8.78 -1.22
N ARG A 70 -4.29 8.10 -1.75
CA ARG A 70 -3.87 8.30 -3.15
C ARG A 70 -4.95 7.82 -4.12
N GLU A 71 -5.50 6.63 -3.90
CA GLU A 71 -6.56 6.08 -4.75
C GLU A 71 -7.87 6.88 -4.61
N LEU A 72 -8.20 7.34 -3.42
CA LEU A 72 -9.32 8.26 -3.18
C LEU A 72 -9.13 9.57 -3.95
N ARG A 73 -7.93 10.17 -3.91
CA ARG A 73 -7.65 11.40 -4.66
C ARG A 73 -7.79 11.20 -6.17
N GLU A 74 -7.39 10.04 -6.67
CA GLU A 74 -7.55 9.70 -8.09
C GLU A 74 -9.02 9.71 -8.47
N ILE A 75 -9.86 8.99 -7.72
CA ILE A 75 -11.27 8.87 -8.07
C ILE A 75 -12.07 10.14 -7.81
N THR A 76 -11.68 10.93 -6.80
CA THR A 76 -12.25 12.24 -6.51
C THR A 76 -11.55 13.36 -7.28
N SER A 77 -10.82 13.06 -8.35
CA SER A 77 -10.30 14.10 -9.24
C SER A 77 -11.43 14.64 -10.12
N GLU A 78 -11.23 15.82 -10.72
CA GLU A 78 -12.17 16.36 -11.71
C GLU A 78 -12.29 15.43 -12.94
N ASP A 79 -11.20 14.75 -13.29
CA ASP A 79 -11.12 13.84 -14.44
C ASP A 79 -12.02 12.60 -14.28
N HIS A 80 -12.20 12.12 -13.05
CA HIS A 80 -13.00 10.92 -12.75
C HIS A 80 -14.39 11.25 -12.17
N GLY A 81 -14.69 12.52 -11.92
CA GLY A 81 -16.05 12.99 -11.65
C GLY A 81 -16.65 12.66 -10.27
N TRP A 82 -16.02 11.80 -9.45
CA TRP A 82 -16.53 11.41 -8.13
C TRP A 82 -16.11 12.34 -6.98
N HIS A 83 -15.79 13.59 -7.27
CA HIS A 83 -15.39 14.60 -6.28
C HIS A 83 -16.57 15.18 -5.47
N PHE A 84 -17.81 14.85 -5.83
CA PHE A 84 -19.00 15.33 -5.11
C PHE A 84 -19.32 14.44 -3.91
N GLY A 85 -19.55 15.05 -2.75
CA GLY A 85 -20.00 14.34 -1.54
C GLY A 85 -21.51 14.33 -1.43
N ALA A 86 -22.10 13.23 -0.97
CA ALA A 86 -23.56 13.09 -0.79
C ALA A 86 -24.18 14.21 0.06
N PHE A 87 -23.46 14.76 1.02
CA PHE A 87 -23.93 15.85 1.88
C PHE A 87 -24.09 17.20 1.15
N HIS A 88 -23.36 17.41 0.06
CA HIS A 88 -23.39 18.63 -0.75
C HIS A 88 -23.97 18.40 -2.16
N ALA A 89 -24.46 17.19 -2.43
CA ALA A 89 -25.02 16.84 -3.73
C ALA A 89 -26.35 17.59 -3.95
N THR A 90 -26.48 18.19 -5.12
CA THR A 90 -27.76 18.73 -5.57
C THR A 90 -28.73 17.59 -5.87
N THR A 91 -30.04 17.86 -5.85
CA THR A 91 -31.07 16.86 -6.22
C THR A 91 -30.80 16.26 -7.60
N LYS A 92 -30.39 17.10 -8.56
CA LYS A 92 -30.04 16.66 -9.91
C LYS A 92 -28.86 15.66 -9.92
N GLN A 93 -27.81 15.94 -9.15
CA GLN A 93 -26.66 15.03 -9.05
C GLN A 93 -27.03 13.69 -8.40
N LEU A 94 -27.98 13.70 -7.46
CA LEU A 94 -28.50 12.47 -6.85
C LEU A 94 -29.38 11.68 -7.83
N GLU A 95 -30.18 12.34 -8.66
CA GLU A 95 -31.00 11.71 -9.70
C GLU A 95 -30.15 11.12 -10.84
N GLU A 96 -29.06 11.79 -11.19
CA GLU A 96 -28.09 11.34 -12.19
C GLU A 96 -27.06 10.35 -11.62
N PHE A 97 -27.07 10.11 -10.30
CA PHE A 97 -26.13 9.21 -9.65
C PHE A 97 -26.35 7.76 -10.07
N ARG A 98 -25.30 7.14 -10.58
CA ARG A 98 -25.26 5.74 -10.99
C ARG A 98 -24.28 4.99 -10.09
N LEU A 99 -24.82 4.21 -9.15
CA LEU A 99 -24.01 3.44 -8.20
C LEU A 99 -23.11 2.43 -8.93
N GLU A 100 -23.62 1.84 -10.01
CA GLU A 100 -22.90 0.86 -10.82
C GLU A 100 -21.69 1.49 -11.50
N ASP A 101 -21.85 2.71 -12.02
CA ASP A 101 -20.79 3.45 -12.70
C ASP A 101 -19.70 3.84 -11.68
N MET A 102 -20.11 4.28 -10.48
CA MET A 102 -19.18 4.55 -9.38
C MET A 102 -18.42 3.28 -8.95
N ALA A 103 -19.11 2.15 -8.79
CA ALA A 103 -18.48 0.90 -8.40
C ALA A 103 -17.48 0.42 -9.47
N GLN A 104 -17.83 0.56 -10.75
CA GLN A 104 -16.96 0.26 -11.87
C GLN A 104 -15.70 1.14 -11.84
N ASP A 105 -15.86 2.46 -11.65
CA ASP A 105 -14.73 3.39 -11.59
C ASP A 105 -13.86 3.15 -10.35
N ILE A 106 -14.43 2.86 -9.18
CA ILE A 106 -13.65 2.48 -7.98
C ILE A 106 -12.84 1.21 -8.27
N SER A 107 -13.45 0.20 -8.90
CA SER A 107 -12.74 -1.04 -9.24
C SER A 107 -11.58 -0.82 -10.23
N MET A 108 -11.69 0.15 -11.13
CA MET A 108 -10.72 0.43 -12.18
C MET A 108 -9.60 1.37 -11.72
N TYR A 109 -9.94 2.46 -11.05
CA TYR A 109 -9.00 3.54 -10.71
C TYR A 109 -8.55 3.51 -9.24
N ALA A 110 -9.29 2.82 -8.38
CA ALA A 110 -8.98 2.65 -6.96
C ALA A 110 -9.04 1.16 -6.53
N PRO A 111 -8.28 0.27 -7.18
CA PRO A 111 -8.45 -1.18 -7.04
C PRO A 111 -8.17 -1.71 -5.62
N LYS A 112 -7.31 -1.05 -4.83
CA LYS A 112 -7.03 -1.49 -3.46
C LYS A 112 -8.12 -1.02 -2.51
N LEU A 113 -8.65 0.18 -2.71
CA LEU A 113 -9.86 0.65 -2.03
C LEU A 113 -11.05 -0.28 -2.37
N TRP A 114 -11.25 -0.64 -3.64
CA TRP A 114 -12.28 -1.60 -4.04
C TRP A 114 -12.14 -2.93 -3.31
N LYS A 115 -10.92 -3.48 -3.29
CA LYS A 115 -10.63 -4.74 -2.57
C LYS A 115 -10.92 -4.60 -1.07
N LEU A 116 -10.67 -3.45 -0.46
CA LEU A 116 -11.03 -3.22 0.94
C LEU A 116 -12.55 -3.22 1.14
N LEU A 117 -13.29 -2.55 0.26
CA LEU A 117 -14.76 -2.51 0.32
C LEU A 117 -15.38 -3.90 0.12
N ASP A 118 -14.86 -4.70 -0.80
CA ASP A 118 -15.27 -6.10 -1.06
C ASP A 118 -15.03 -7.04 0.14
N GLN A 119 -14.14 -6.69 1.07
CA GLN A 119 -13.97 -7.44 2.32
C GLN A 119 -14.93 -6.98 3.43
N LEU A 120 -15.61 -5.85 3.27
CA LEU A 120 -16.47 -5.23 4.28
C LEU A 120 -17.97 -5.35 3.97
N LEU A 121 -18.33 -5.39 2.68
CA LEU A 121 -19.70 -5.37 2.15
C LEU A 121 -20.12 -6.78 1.69
#